data_AF-A0A1E1V871-F1
#
_entry.id   AF-A0A1E1V871-F1
#
_cell.length_a   1.000
_cell.length_b   1.000
_cell.length_c   1.000
_cell.angle_alpha   90.00
_cell.angle_beta   90.00
_cell.angle_gamma   90.00
#
_symmetry.space_group_name_H-M   'P 1'
#
loop_
_entity.id
_entity.type
_entity.pdbx_description
1 polymer ?
#
loop_
_entity_poly.entity_id
_entity_poly.type
_entity_poly.pdbx_seq_one_letter_code
_entity_poly.pdbx_strand_id
1 'polypeptide(L)'
;MRDQDGNRILKKARWGLIPGWWKKKANESGATFNARIETVDSSAMFRSAYVKRRCIVPASGFYEWTGEKGDKTPHFINAADGGLLGFAGLWEAWTNPESGEEIVSCTIITRDANKWMSEIHNRMPATLLPRDFDAWLNGSGGKELLMQPPQELREWIVSQRMNRTGVGDDDPATAEPFKETLF
;
A
#
# COMPACT_ATOMS: atom_id res chain seq x y z
N MET A 1 0.49 -5.25 12.36
CA MET A 1 -0.80 -4.90 13.01
C MET A 1 -0.67 -5.15 14.51
N ARG A 2 -1.71 -4.92 15.31
CA ARG A 2 -1.72 -5.33 16.73
C ARG A 2 -2.67 -6.52 16.95
N ASP A 3 -2.28 -7.43 17.84
CA ASP A 3 -3.18 -8.48 18.34
C ASP A 3 -4.12 -7.94 19.43
N GLN A 4 -4.88 -8.84 20.07
CA GLN A 4 -5.85 -8.47 21.12
C GLN A 4 -5.19 -7.93 22.39
N ASP A 5 -3.95 -8.35 22.66
CA ASP A 5 -3.16 -7.89 23.81
C ASP A 5 -2.40 -6.59 23.50
N GLY A 6 -2.53 -6.08 22.27
CA GLY A 6 -1.89 -4.86 21.82
C GLY A 6 -0.44 -5.03 21.34
N ASN A 7 0.06 -6.26 21.27
CA ASN A 7 1.41 -6.57 20.79
C ASN A 7 1.47 -6.42 19.26
N ARG A 8 2.62 -5.95 18.76
CA ARG A 8 2.85 -5.86 17.31
C ARG A 8 3.07 -7.26 16.74
N ILE A 9 2.27 -7.61 15.73
CA ILE A 9 2.37 -8.88 15.00
C ILE A 9 2.51 -8.66 13.49
N LEU A 10 3.20 -9.58 12.83
CA LEU A 10 3.24 -9.71 11.38
C LEU A 10 2.25 -10.80 10.95
N LYS A 11 1.35 -10.48 10.01
CA LYS A 11 0.34 -11.42 9.49
C LYS A 11 0.22 -11.24 7.99
N LYS A 12 0.21 -12.35 7.26
CA LYS A 12 -0.08 -12.35 5.82
C LYS A 12 -1.53 -11.92 5.60
N ALA A 13 -1.75 -11.02 4.66
CA ALA A 13 -3.06 -10.50 4.32
C ALA A 13 -3.22 -10.39 2.80
N ARG A 14 -4.43 -10.60 2.30
CA ARG A 14 -4.80 -10.30 0.92
C ARG A 14 -4.75 -8.80 0.69
N TRP A 15 -4.02 -8.33 -0.32
CA TRP A 15 -4.08 -6.92 -0.73
C TRP A 15 -5.35 -6.66 -1.57
N GLY A 16 -6.17 -5.71 -1.11
CA GLY A 16 -7.57 -5.55 -1.51
C GLY A 16 -8.47 -5.85 -0.32
N LEU A 17 -8.91 -4.82 0.38
CA LEU A 17 -9.69 -4.96 1.61
C LEU A 17 -11.10 -5.48 1.32
N ILE A 18 -11.51 -6.50 2.06
CA ILE A 18 -12.87 -7.04 2.08
C ILE A 18 -13.45 -6.66 3.44
N PRO A 19 -14.51 -5.83 3.50
CA PRO A 19 -15.03 -5.42 4.78
C PRO A 19 -15.73 -6.60 5.46
N GLY A 20 -15.62 -6.72 6.78
CA GLY A 20 -16.18 -7.87 7.52
C GLY A 20 -17.70 -8.07 7.35
N TRP A 21 -18.43 -7.02 6.94
CA TRP A 21 -19.87 -7.09 6.65
C TRP A 21 -20.20 -7.59 5.23
N TRP A 22 -19.22 -7.72 4.34
CA TRP A 22 -19.42 -8.14 2.95
C TRP A 22 -20.07 -9.53 2.87
N LYS A 23 -21.04 -9.69 1.97
CA LYS A 23 -21.84 -10.94 1.84
C LYS A 23 -21.69 -11.65 0.50
N LYS A 24 -20.81 -11.16 -0.38
CA LYS A 24 -20.54 -11.74 -1.70
C LYS A 24 -19.13 -12.30 -1.75
N LYS A 25 -18.69 -12.81 -2.90
CA LYS A 25 -17.32 -13.34 -3.05
C LYS A 25 -16.27 -12.25 -2.84
N ALA A 26 -15.09 -12.67 -2.42
CA ALA A 26 -13.96 -11.78 -2.13
C ALA A 26 -13.59 -10.86 -3.31
N ASN A 27 -13.58 -11.41 -4.54
CA ASN A 27 -13.25 -10.68 -5.76
C ASN A 27 -14.34 -9.68 -6.21
N GLU A 28 -15.54 -9.73 -5.63
CA GLU A 28 -16.63 -8.79 -5.91
C GLU A 28 -16.59 -7.52 -5.05
N SER A 29 -15.67 -7.44 -4.06
CA SER A 29 -15.52 -6.27 -3.18
C SER A 29 -15.02 -5.00 -3.90
N GLY A 30 -14.59 -5.14 -5.17
CA GLY A 30 -14.09 -4.05 -6.00
C GLY A 30 -12.59 -3.76 -5.82
N ALA A 31 -12.16 -2.64 -6.41
CA ALA A 31 -10.77 -2.18 -6.37
C ALA A 31 -10.44 -1.51 -5.03
N THR A 32 -10.30 -2.30 -3.96
CA THR A 32 -10.09 -1.84 -2.58
C THR A 32 -8.64 -1.94 -2.10
N PHE A 33 -7.69 -2.06 -3.03
CA PHE A 33 -6.25 -2.11 -2.72
C PHE A 33 -5.71 -0.77 -2.20
N ASN A 34 -6.36 0.34 -2.56
CA ASN A 34 -6.07 1.68 -2.06
C ASN A 34 -7.29 2.33 -1.40
N ALA A 35 -7.06 3.05 -0.30
CA ALA A 35 -8.02 3.92 0.37
C ALA A 35 -7.56 5.38 0.29
N ARG A 36 -8.45 6.29 -0.10
CA ARG A 36 -8.14 7.73 -0.20
C ARG A 36 -8.18 8.39 1.17
N ILE A 37 -7.10 9.06 1.59
CA ILE A 37 -7.02 9.75 2.89
C ILE A 37 -8.16 10.75 3.10
N GLU A 38 -8.66 11.36 2.02
CA GLU A 38 -9.72 12.36 2.03
C GLU A 38 -11.03 11.78 2.59
N THR A 39 -11.32 10.51 2.30
CA THR A 39 -12.59 9.85 2.63
C THR A 39 -12.45 8.61 3.50
N VAL A 40 -11.23 8.25 3.92
CA VAL A 40 -10.96 6.98 4.64
C VAL A 40 -11.75 6.83 5.94
N ASP A 41 -12.06 7.92 6.62
CA ASP A 41 -12.78 8.01 7.90
C ASP A 41 -14.31 8.13 7.75
N SER A 42 -14.81 8.40 6.54
CA SER A 42 -16.24 8.55 6.26
C SER A 42 -16.78 7.46 5.30
N SER A 43 -15.92 6.84 4.51
CA SER A 43 -16.25 5.79 3.55
C SER A 43 -16.88 4.57 4.22
N ALA A 44 -18.01 4.10 3.72
CA ALA A 44 -18.65 2.87 4.19
C ALA A 44 -17.72 1.64 4.12
N MET A 45 -16.79 1.64 3.16
CA MET A 45 -15.80 0.57 2.97
C MET A 45 -14.70 0.59 4.04
N PHE A 46 -14.25 1.78 4.45
CA PHE A 46 -13.00 1.93 5.21
C PHE A 46 -13.17 2.48 6.63
N ARG A 47 -14.23 3.25 6.92
CA ARG A 47 -14.37 3.99 8.19
C ARG A 47 -14.24 3.11 9.44
N SER A 48 -14.82 1.91 9.41
CA SER A 48 -14.74 0.97 10.54
C SER A 48 -13.31 0.49 10.78
N ALA A 49 -12.62 0.11 9.70
CA ALA A 49 -11.23 -0.31 9.75
C ALA A 49 -10.29 0.85 10.12
N TYR A 50 -10.58 2.06 9.64
CA TYR A 50 -9.83 3.27 10.02
C TYR A 50 -9.88 3.53 11.52
N VAL A 51 -11.00 3.27 12.19
CA VAL A 51 -11.10 3.45 13.65
C VAL A 51 -10.45 2.29 14.40
N LYS A 52 -10.63 1.05 13.96
CA LYS A 52 -10.37 -0.14 14.80
C LYS A 52 -9.23 -1.05 14.34
N ARG A 53 -8.85 -0.99 13.08
CA ARG A 53 -8.04 -2.02 12.43
C ARG A 53 -6.99 -1.40 11.52
N ARG A 54 -6.11 -0.61 12.12
CA ARG A 54 -4.95 -0.03 11.43
C ARG A 54 -3.80 -1.02 11.37
N CYS A 55 -3.06 -1.00 10.29
CA CYS A 55 -1.84 -1.76 10.10
C CYS A 55 -0.76 -0.91 9.44
N ILE A 56 0.44 -1.46 9.37
CA ILE A 56 1.54 -0.94 8.57
C ILE A 56 1.83 -2.02 7.53
N VAL A 57 1.90 -1.64 6.27
CA VAL A 57 2.30 -2.52 5.17
C VAL A 57 3.77 -2.26 4.88
N PRO A 58 4.69 -3.14 5.32
CA PRO A 58 6.11 -3.01 5.01
C PRO A 58 6.37 -3.36 3.55
N ALA A 59 7.22 -2.59 2.87
CA ALA A 59 7.65 -2.88 1.51
C ALA A 59 9.09 -2.40 1.27
N SER A 60 9.82 -3.10 0.41
CA SER A 60 11.15 -2.65 -0.05
C SER A 60 11.09 -1.40 -0.93
N GLY A 61 9.92 -1.10 -1.50
CA GLY A 61 9.66 -0.01 -2.42
C GLY A 61 8.27 -0.15 -3.04
N PHE A 62 7.94 0.73 -3.98
CA PHE A 62 6.74 0.64 -4.81
C PHE A 62 7.06 1.05 -6.24
N TYR A 63 6.21 0.61 -7.16
CA TYR A 63 6.32 0.97 -8.57
C TYR A 63 5.29 2.02 -8.93
N GLU A 64 5.69 2.97 -9.78
CA GLU A 64 4.78 3.89 -10.44
C GLU A 64 5.17 4.10 -11.90
N TRP A 65 4.24 4.60 -12.72
CA TRP A 65 4.43 4.68 -14.17
C TRP A 65 4.22 6.09 -14.71
N THR A 66 5.17 6.55 -15.53
CA THR A 66 4.97 7.71 -16.41
C THR A 66 4.61 7.26 -17.83
N GLY A 67 4.21 8.20 -18.69
CA GLY A 67 3.90 7.94 -20.09
C GLY A 67 2.42 7.61 -20.36
N GLU A 68 2.09 7.45 -21.64
CA GLU A 68 0.73 7.20 -22.08
C GLU A 68 0.31 5.73 -21.93
N LYS A 69 -1.00 5.48 -22.03
CA LYS A 69 -1.52 4.12 -21.99
C LYS A 69 -0.97 3.32 -23.17
N GLY A 70 -0.21 2.27 -22.88
CA GLY A 70 0.41 1.39 -23.88
C GLY A 70 1.90 1.63 -24.07
N ASP A 71 2.41 2.77 -23.62
CA ASP A 71 3.84 3.13 -23.66
C ASP A 71 4.27 3.72 -22.32
N LYS A 72 4.14 2.90 -21.28
CA LYS A 72 4.44 3.31 -19.92
C LYS A 72 5.89 3.01 -19.56
N THR A 73 6.52 3.96 -18.88
CA THR A 73 7.85 3.80 -18.27
C THR A 73 7.67 3.49 -16.78
N PRO A 74 8.02 2.28 -16.32
CA PRO A 74 7.96 1.93 -14.91
C PRO A 74 9.16 2.51 -14.15
N HIS A 75 8.87 3.05 -12.98
CA HIS A 75 9.84 3.53 -12.00
C HIS A 75 9.73 2.69 -10.74
N PHE A 76 10.87 2.42 -10.11
CA PHE A 76 10.91 1.85 -8.77
C PHE A 76 11.36 2.92 -7.79
N ILE A 77 10.56 3.10 -6.74
CA ILE A 77 10.75 4.12 -5.71
C ILE A 77 10.94 3.42 -4.37
N ASN A 78 12.04 3.71 -3.70
CA ASN A 78 12.34 3.14 -2.39
C ASN A 78 13.01 4.12 -1.43
N ALA A 79 13.24 3.62 -0.21
CA ALA A 79 14.01 4.31 0.81
C ALA A 79 15.44 4.63 0.31
N ALA A 80 15.88 5.87 0.48
CA ALA A 80 17.22 6.30 0.08
C ALA A 80 18.33 5.55 0.83
N ASP A 81 18.08 5.18 2.09
CA ASP A 81 18.99 4.41 2.95
C ASP A 81 18.95 2.90 2.68
N GLY A 82 18.12 2.42 1.75
CA GLY A 82 17.94 1.00 1.45
C GLY A 82 17.08 0.23 2.46
N GLY A 83 16.49 0.91 3.45
CA GLY A 83 15.56 0.33 4.41
C GLY A 83 14.18 0.03 3.83
N LEU A 84 13.27 -0.41 4.70
CA LEU A 84 11.87 -0.64 4.35
C LEU A 84 11.06 0.65 4.44
N LEU A 85 10.10 0.78 3.53
CA LEU A 85 8.99 1.74 3.66
C LEU A 85 7.90 1.14 4.55
N GLY A 86 7.31 1.97 5.42
CA GLY A 86 6.12 1.63 6.19
C GLY A 86 4.90 2.37 5.66
N PHE A 87 4.06 1.71 4.86
CA PHE A 87 2.82 2.34 4.39
C PHE A 87 1.71 2.24 5.45
N ALA A 88 1.00 3.33 5.66
CA ALA A 88 -0.21 3.33 6.48
C ALA A 88 -1.27 2.49 5.79
N GLY A 89 -1.72 1.43 6.46
CA GLY A 89 -2.74 0.54 5.93
C GLY A 89 -3.89 0.35 6.90
N LEU A 90 -4.97 -0.24 6.38
CA LEU A 90 -6.07 -0.78 7.16
C LEU A 90 -6.18 -2.26 6.89
N TRP A 91 -6.76 -3.01 7.82
CA TRP A 91 -7.03 -4.42 7.66
C TRP A 91 -8.45 -4.78 8.11
N GLU A 92 -8.99 -5.87 7.59
CA GLU A 92 -10.25 -6.47 8.03
C GLU A 92 -10.11 -8.00 8.02
N ALA A 93 -10.91 -8.65 8.86
CA ALA A 93 -11.12 -10.09 8.79
C ALA A 93 -12.53 -10.31 8.24
N TRP A 94 -12.62 -11.09 7.17
CA TRP A 94 -13.88 -11.41 6.50
C TRP A 94 -14.04 -12.92 6.42
N THR A 95 -15.19 -13.43 6.85
CA THR A 95 -15.53 -14.85 6.74
C THR A 95 -16.31 -15.07 5.46
N ASN A 96 -15.79 -15.96 4.60
CA ASN A 96 -16.47 -16.36 3.38
C ASN A 96 -17.83 -16.99 3.72
N PRO A 97 -18.95 -16.44 3.22
CA PRO A 97 -20.29 -16.92 3.56
C PRO A 97 -20.60 -18.30 2.98
N GLU A 98 -19.89 -18.73 1.94
CA GLU A 98 -20.07 -20.05 1.32
C GLU A 98 -19.19 -21.12 2.00
N SER A 99 -17.91 -20.84 2.25
CA SER A 99 -16.95 -21.83 2.77
C SER A 99 -16.69 -21.75 4.27
N GLY A 100 -17.05 -20.65 4.93
CA GLY A 100 -16.70 -20.38 6.33
C GLY A 100 -15.22 -20.00 6.55
N GLU A 101 -14.42 -19.93 5.49
CA GLU A 101 -13.00 -19.56 5.56
C GLU A 101 -12.82 -18.10 5.99
N GLU A 102 -11.97 -17.84 6.98
CA GLU A 102 -11.58 -16.46 7.33
C GLU A 102 -10.43 -15.98 6.44
N ILE A 103 -10.63 -14.83 5.81
CA ILE A 103 -9.61 -14.12 5.03
C ILE A 103 -9.30 -12.80 5.73
N VAL A 104 -8.04 -12.64 6.12
CA VAL A 104 -7.50 -11.33 6.48
C VAL A 104 -7.08 -10.59 5.23
N SER A 105 -7.58 -9.37 5.08
CA SER A 105 -7.32 -8.51 3.95
C SER A 105 -6.84 -7.12 4.38
N CYS A 106 -6.17 -6.40 3.50
CA CYS A 106 -5.64 -5.08 3.77
C CYS A 106 -5.75 -4.12 2.58
N THR A 107 -5.59 -2.83 2.87
CA THR A 107 -5.52 -1.74 1.90
C THR A 107 -4.40 -0.78 2.30
N ILE A 108 -3.84 -0.06 1.33
CA ILE A 108 -2.87 1.02 1.56
C ILE A 108 -3.60 2.36 1.49
N ILE A 109 -3.35 3.24 2.44
CA ILE A 109 -3.87 4.61 2.38
C ILE A 109 -3.01 5.41 1.39
N THR A 110 -3.67 6.15 0.52
CA THR A 110 -3.05 7.04 -0.46
C THR A 110 -3.46 8.48 -0.18
N ARG A 111 -2.58 9.41 -0.54
CA ARG A 111 -2.80 10.86 -0.47
C ARG A 111 -2.38 11.52 -1.79
N ASP A 112 -2.61 12.82 -1.90
CA ASP A 112 -2.08 13.61 -3.01
C ASP A 112 -0.55 13.53 -3.07
N ALA A 113 -0.03 13.49 -4.28
CA ALA A 113 1.40 13.52 -4.51
C ALA A 113 2.00 14.85 -4.01
N ASN A 114 3.20 14.77 -3.43
CA ASN A 114 4.01 15.96 -3.20
C ASN A 114 4.62 16.44 -4.54
N LYS A 115 5.33 17.58 -4.52
CA LYS A 115 5.92 18.18 -5.72
C LYS A 115 6.74 17.17 -6.53
N TRP A 116 7.62 16.41 -5.87
CA TRP A 116 8.47 15.42 -6.53
C TRP A 116 7.65 14.28 -7.15
N MET A 117 6.77 13.65 -6.37
CA MET A 117 5.97 12.53 -6.85
C MET A 117 4.98 12.94 -7.95
N SER A 118 4.55 14.21 -7.99
CA SER A 118 3.63 14.73 -9.01
C SER A 118 4.21 14.74 -10.42
N GLU A 119 5.53 14.64 -10.56
CA GLU A 119 6.20 14.44 -11.85
C GLU A 119 6.00 13.02 -12.40
N ILE A 120 5.65 12.06 -11.52
CA ILE A 120 5.44 10.65 -11.85
C ILE A 120 3.94 10.30 -11.85
N HIS A 121 3.24 10.59 -10.76
CA HIS A 121 1.82 10.30 -10.58
C HIS A 121 1.15 11.30 -9.63
N ASN A 122 -0.14 11.58 -9.81
CA ASN A 122 -0.87 12.56 -8.98
C ASN A 122 -1.22 12.06 -7.55
N ARG A 123 -0.84 10.83 -7.21
CA ARG A 123 -1.13 10.18 -5.93
C ARG A 123 0.11 9.48 -5.43
N MET A 124 0.19 9.31 -4.12
CA MET A 124 1.28 8.57 -3.48
C MET A 124 0.77 7.76 -2.28
N PRO A 125 1.44 6.65 -1.92
CA PRO A 125 1.19 5.99 -0.64
C PRO A 125 1.44 6.94 0.53
N ALA A 126 0.59 6.89 1.56
CA ALA A 126 0.85 7.55 2.83
C ALA A 126 1.88 6.71 3.60
N THR A 127 3.09 7.25 3.78
CA THR A 127 4.16 6.61 4.54
C THR A 127 4.16 7.07 6.00
N LEU A 128 4.56 6.18 6.88
CA LEU A 128 4.76 6.42 8.31
C LEU A 128 6.24 6.31 8.62
N LEU A 129 6.71 7.15 9.55
CA LEU A 129 8.05 7.03 10.09
C LEU A 129 8.03 6.10 11.31
N PRO A 130 9.14 5.41 11.65
CA PRO A 130 9.18 4.45 12.76
C PRO A 130 8.68 5.03 14.11
N ARG A 131 8.92 6.33 14.35
CA ARG A 131 8.45 7.06 15.54
C ARG A 131 6.93 7.15 15.65
N ASP A 132 6.21 7.10 14.53
CA ASP A 132 4.76 7.27 14.44
C ASP A 132 4.00 5.94 14.42
N PHE A 133 4.73 4.80 14.38
CA PHE A 133 4.13 3.47 14.24
C PHE A 133 3.16 3.14 15.37
N ASP A 134 3.50 3.44 16.62
CA ASP A 134 2.61 3.14 17.73
C ASP A 134 1.37 3.99 17.71
N ALA A 135 1.53 5.30 17.51
CA ALA A 135 0.42 6.24 17.44
C ALA A 135 -0.55 5.88 16.31
N TRP A 136 -0.03 5.44 15.17
CA TRP A 136 -0.85 4.92 14.09
C TRP A 136 -1.55 3.61 14.46
N LEU A 137 -0.80 2.60 14.93
CA LEU A 137 -1.33 1.25 15.19
C LEU A 137 -2.34 1.19 16.34
N ASN A 138 -2.21 2.03 17.36
CA ASN A 138 -3.11 2.07 18.52
C ASN A 138 -4.27 3.08 18.36
N GLY A 139 -4.30 3.84 17.26
CA GLY A 139 -5.37 4.80 16.97
C GLY A 139 -5.24 6.15 17.68
N SER A 140 -4.18 6.40 18.46
CA SER A 140 -3.98 7.69 19.17
C SER A 140 -3.57 8.84 18.25
N GLY A 141 -2.99 8.55 17.08
CA GLY A 141 -2.75 9.54 16.02
C GLY A 141 -3.84 9.52 14.94
N GLY A 142 -3.95 10.59 14.16
CA GLY A 142 -4.91 10.76 13.08
C GLY A 142 -4.27 10.91 11.69
N LYS A 143 -4.96 11.64 10.81
CA LYS A 143 -4.51 11.90 9.43
C LYS A 143 -3.26 12.78 9.38
N GLU A 144 -2.98 13.56 10.42
CA GLU A 144 -1.80 14.41 10.54
C GLU A 144 -0.48 13.63 10.50
N LEU A 145 -0.47 12.38 10.97
CA LEU A 145 0.68 11.48 10.83
C LEU A 145 0.92 11.12 9.36
N LEU A 146 -0.16 10.98 8.60
CA LEU A 146 -0.15 10.61 7.19
C LEU A 146 0.15 11.77 6.26
N MET A 147 0.21 13.00 6.79
CA MET A 147 0.55 14.22 6.05
C MET A 147 2.01 14.65 6.24
N GLN A 148 2.77 13.92 7.06
CA GLN A 148 4.20 14.18 7.25
C GLN A 148 4.97 13.95 5.94
N PRO A 149 6.08 14.69 5.71
CA PRO A 149 7.01 14.34 4.65
C PRO A 149 7.43 12.88 4.77
N PRO A 150 7.52 12.14 3.65
CA PRO A 150 8.05 10.78 3.70
C PRO A 150 9.51 10.82 4.19
N GLN A 151 10.05 9.67 4.57
CA GLN A 151 11.50 9.51 4.60
C GLN A 151 12.11 9.86 3.24
N GLU A 152 13.42 10.10 3.21
CA GLU A 152 14.11 10.35 1.94
C GLU A 152 13.92 9.15 0.99
N LEU A 153 13.47 9.47 -0.22
CA LEU A 153 13.21 8.50 -1.28
C LEU A 153 14.22 8.68 -2.40
N ARG A 154 14.45 7.59 -3.12
CA ARG A 154 15.18 7.59 -4.39
C ARG A 154 14.37 6.80 -5.42
N GLU A 155 14.71 7.00 -6.67
CA GLU A 155 13.97 6.50 -7.83
C GLU A 155 14.93 6.11 -8.94
N TRP A 156 14.55 5.10 -9.72
CA TRP A 156 15.13 4.84 -11.03
C TRP A 156 14.12 4.15 -11.95
N ILE A 157 14.34 4.28 -13.25
CA ILE A 157 13.60 3.54 -14.27
C ILE A 157 13.97 2.06 -14.16
N VAL A 158 12.98 1.18 -14.26
CA VAL A 158 13.15 -0.28 -14.30
C VAL A 158 12.74 -0.87 -15.64
N SER A 159 12.96 -2.17 -15.82
CA SER A 159 12.59 -2.87 -17.05
C SER A 159 11.08 -2.76 -17.34
N GLN A 160 10.73 -2.52 -18.61
CA GLN A 160 9.34 -2.58 -19.10
C GLN A 160 8.65 -3.94 -18.89
N ARG A 161 9.39 -5.00 -18.48
CA ARG A 161 8.81 -6.24 -17.97
C ARG A 161 7.74 -5.97 -16.90
N MET A 162 7.92 -4.93 -16.08
CA MET A 162 6.97 -4.54 -15.04
C MET A 162 5.62 -4.03 -15.56
N ASN A 163 5.48 -3.77 -16.86
CA ASN A 163 4.18 -3.42 -17.45
C ASN A 163 3.21 -4.61 -17.52
N ARG A 164 3.66 -5.84 -17.25
CA ARG A 164 2.84 -7.07 -17.31
C ARG A 164 2.88 -7.80 -15.97
N THR A 165 1.74 -7.93 -15.32
CA THR A 165 1.57 -8.72 -14.09
C THR A 165 1.51 -10.22 -14.40
N GLY A 166 2.07 -11.05 -13.53
CA GLY A 166 1.97 -12.53 -13.55
C GLY A 166 2.97 -13.25 -14.45
N VAL A 167 3.95 -12.55 -15.04
CA VAL A 167 5.01 -13.15 -15.86
C VAL A 167 6.36 -12.61 -15.41
N GLY A 168 7.00 -13.30 -14.47
CA GLY A 168 8.34 -12.96 -13.97
C GLY A 168 8.40 -11.61 -13.26
N ASP A 169 7.28 -11.18 -12.66
CA ASP A 169 7.15 -10.01 -11.78
C ASP A 169 7.55 -10.33 -10.33
N ASP A 170 7.83 -11.60 -10.03
CA ASP A 170 8.49 -12.09 -8.82
C ASP A 170 10.02 -12.11 -8.91
N ASP A 171 10.58 -11.86 -10.11
CA ASP A 171 12.02 -11.73 -10.34
C ASP A 171 12.55 -10.45 -9.67
N PRO A 172 13.45 -10.52 -8.67
CA PRO A 172 13.98 -9.35 -7.99
C PRO A 172 14.72 -8.39 -8.92
N ALA A 173 15.22 -8.86 -10.08
CA ALA A 173 15.86 -8.00 -11.08
C ALA A 173 14.89 -6.97 -11.68
N THR A 174 13.58 -7.14 -11.50
CA THR A 174 12.57 -6.15 -11.90
C THR A 174 12.61 -4.86 -11.09
N ALA A 175 13.22 -4.88 -9.90
CA ALA A 175 13.44 -3.69 -9.08
C ALA A 175 14.81 -3.02 -9.34
N GLU A 176 15.67 -3.62 -10.15
CA GLU A 176 17.01 -3.10 -10.43
C GLU A 176 16.99 -1.99 -11.49
N PRO A 177 17.93 -1.01 -11.43
CA PRO A 177 18.04 0.03 -12.45
C PRO A 177 18.11 -0.56 -13.86
N PHE A 178 17.28 -0.02 -14.76
CA PHE A 178 17.32 -0.40 -16.16
C PHE A 178 18.66 0.00 -16.75
N LYS A 179 19.45 -1.01 -17.14
CA LYS A 179 20.67 -0.82 -17.91
C LYS A 179 20.31 -1.00 -19.37
N GLU A 180 20.30 0.10 -20.11
CA GLU A 180 20.21 0.02 -21.56
C GLU A 180 21.47 -0.69 -22.07
N THR A 181 21.32 -1.85 -22.70
CA THR A 181 22.45 -2.52 -23.33
C THR A 181 22.81 -1.69 -24.56
N LEU A 182 23.81 -0.82 -24.43
CA LEU A 182 24.44 -0.16 -25.57
C LEU A 182 25.04 -1.26 -26.45
N PHE A 183 24.47 -1.47 -27.63
CA PHE A 183 25.05 -2.27 -28.70
C PHE A 183 26.00 -1.41 -29.54
#